data_AF-A0A7Y5K2Q2-F1
#
_entry.id   AF-A0A7Y5K2Q2-F1
#
_cell.length_a   1.000
_cell.length_b   1.000
_cell.length_c   1.000
_cell.angle_alpha   90.00
_cell.angle_beta   90.00
_cell.angle_gamma   90.00
#
_symmetry.space_group_name_H-M   'P 1'
#
loop_
_entity.id
_entity.type
_entity.pdbx_description
1 polymer ?
#
loop_
_entity_poly.entity_id
_entity_poly.type
_entity_poly.pdbx_seq_one_letter_code
_entity_poly.pdbx_strand_id
1 'polypeptide(L)'
;MGPAAERLPLPYTRAQLVVPERIARELDLAVAWVRHQRKVLDDWAFGDRLGVGRGLTALFSGPPGTGKTMASQVLARELGLDLFRVDLSQTVSKYIGETEKNIGRIFDEARASGAAILFDEADALFGKRSEVKDAHDRYANVEIGYLLQRLEAHDGVVILATNRARDLDEAFVRRFHVMIDFPLPNAADRLRIWEGMFPADAARDEDVDLAQLAEPVELSGGEIKNVALAAAYLAAAEGTPIAMRHLRRAVMRELQKNGRVLGGELLRELER
;
A
#
# COMPACT_ATOMS: atom_id res chain seq x y z
N MET A 1 -2.13 -2.51 -21.47
CA MET A 1 -3.19 -1.81 -20.74
C MET A 1 -3.30 -0.38 -21.24
N GLY A 2 -4.51 0.20 -21.27
CA GLY A 2 -4.75 1.58 -21.70
C GLY A 2 -4.13 2.66 -20.77
N PRO A 3 -4.36 3.96 -21.02
CA PRO A 3 -3.72 5.08 -20.32
C PRO A 3 -4.05 5.23 -18.82
N ALA A 4 -4.99 4.42 -18.29
CA ALA A 4 -5.45 4.49 -16.91
C ALA A 4 -4.77 3.47 -15.97
N ALA A 5 -3.92 2.58 -16.48
CA ALA A 5 -3.26 1.56 -15.68
C ALA A 5 -1.74 1.51 -15.95
N GLU A 6 -0.96 1.64 -14.88
CA GLU A 6 0.50 1.66 -14.91
C GLU A 6 1.05 0.31 -14.46
N ARG A 7 1.93 -0.31 -15.24
CA ARG A 7 2.64 -1.51 -14.79
C ARG A 7 3.66 -1.12 -13.73
N LEU A 8 3.52 -1.64 -12.52
CA LEU A 8 4.48 -1.42 -11.45
C LEU A 8 5.67 -2.37 -11.58
N PRO A 9 6.91 -1.89 -11.35
CA PRO A 9 8.03 -2.79 -11.15
C PRO A 9 7.85 -3.57 -9.84
N LEU A 10 8.47 -4.75 -9.74
CA LEU A 10 8.43 -5.60 -8.56
C LEU A 10 9.81 -5.70 -7.87
N PRO A 11 10.42 -4.59 -7.43
CA PRO A 11 11.80 -4.61 -6.94
C PRO A 11 11.93 -5.28 -5.57
N TYR A 12 10.86 -5.29 -4.78
CA TYR A 12 10.88 -5.70 -3.38
C TYR A 12 10.66 -7.20 -3.21
N THR A 13 11.29 -7.75 -2.18
CA THR A 13 11.10 -9.14 -1.72
C THR A 13 10.41 -9.17 -0.36
N ARG A 14 9.93 -10.34 0.03
CA ARG A 14 9.40 -10.61 1.37
C ARG A 14 10.34 -10.16 2.50
N ALA A 15 11.64 -10.41 2.34
CA ALA A 15 12.65 -10.06 3.32
C ALA A 15 12.79 -8.55 3.55
N GLN A 16 12.44 -7.72 2.56
CA GLN A 16 12.51 -6.27 2.66
C GLN A 16 11.23 -5.66 3.25
N LEU A 17 10.12 -6.41 3.28
CA LEU A 17 8.86 -5.94 3.84
C LEU A 17 8.85 -6.14 5.36
N VAL A 18 9.18 -5.07 6.09
CA VAL A 18 9.10 -5.07 7.56
C VAL A 18 7.66 -4.78 7.99
N VAL A 19 6.98 -5.81 8.48
CA VAL A 19 5.62 -5.74 8.99
C VAL A 19 5.47 -6.64 10.23
N PRO A 20 4.51 -6.37 11.12
CA PRO A 20 4.17 -7.27 12.21
C PRO A 20 3.87 -8.69 11.72
N GLU A 21 4.21 -9.69 12.54
CA GLU A 21 3.99 -11.11 12.26
C GLU A 21 2.55 -11.44 11.85
N ARG A 22 1.57 -10.77 12.45
CA ARG A 22 0.16 -10.91 12.08
C ARG A 22 -0.07 -10.58 10.59
N ILE A 23 0.51 -9.49 10.09
CA ILE A 23 0.36 -9.06 8.69
C ILE A 23 1.09 -10.03 7.76
N ALA A 24 2.27 -10.51 8.16
CA ALA A 24 2.99 -11.52 7.39
C ALA A 24 2.11 -12.76 7.14
N ARG A 25 1.43 -13.26 8.18
CA ARG A 25 0.51 -14.40 8.09
C ARG A 25 -0.70 -14.14 7.19
N GLU A 26 -1.29 -12.95 7.22
CA GLU A 26 -2.39 -12.60 6.31
C GLU A 26 -1.94 -12.57 4.85
N LEU A 27 -0.71 -12.10 4.59
CA LEU A 27 -0.12 -12.17 3.25
C LEU A 27 0.18 -13.63 2.85
N ASP A 28 0.64 -14.49 3.77
CA ASP A 28 0.83 -15.91 3.49
C ASP A 28 -0.51 -16.59 3.17
N LEU A 29 -1.59 -16.20 3.86
CA LEU A 29 -2.94 -16.67 3.56
C LEU A 29 -3.39 -16.24 2.15
N ALA A 30 -3.13 -14.99 1.76
CA ALA A 30 -3.40 -14.51 0.41
C ALA A 30 -2.64 -15.33 -0.65
N VAL A 31 -1.36 -15.64 -0.41
CA VAL A 31 -0.56 -16.48 -1.31
C VAL A 31 -1.12 -17.91 -1.39
N ALA A 32 -1.45 -18.49 -0.23
CA ALA A 32 -2.01 -19.83 -0.15
C ALA A 32 -3.36 -19.93 -0.88
N TRP A 33 -4.21 -18.91 -0.77
CA TRP A 33 -5.50 -18.82 -1.46
C TRP A 33 -5.32 -19.03 -2.96
N VAL A 34 -4.41 -18.26 -3.58
CA VAL A 34 -4.16 -18.31 -5.03
C VAL A 34 -3.48 -19.61 -5.43
N ARG A 35 -2.41 -20.01 -4.72
CA ARG A 35 -1.62 -21.20 -5.10
C ARG A 35 -2.37 -22.51 -4.93
N HIS A 36 -3.27 -22.60 -3.96
CA HIS A 36 -4.01 -23.83 -3.64
C HIS A 36 -5.46 -23.80 -4.12
N GLN A 37 -5.86 -22.76 -4.84
CA GLN A 37 -7.22 -22.58 -5.33
C GLN A 37 -7.76 -23.79 -6.09
N ARG A 38 -7.00 -24.34 -7.05
CA ARG A 38 -7.40 -25.53 -7.83
C ARG A 38 -7.70 -26.73 -6.91
N LYS A 39 -6.84 -26.94 -5.91
CA LYS A 39 -6.99 -28.04 -4.95
C LYS A 39 -8.25 -27.88 -4.12
N VAL A 40 -8.53 -26.66 -3.64
CA VAL A 40 -9.70 -26.42 -2.77
C VAL A 40 -11.00 -26.40 -3.59
N LEU A 41 -11.04 -25.65 -4.69
CA LEU A 41 -12.27 -25.47 -5.46
C LEU A 41 -12.61 -26.68 -6.32
N ASP A 42 -11.61 -27.31 -6.94
CA ASP A 42 -11.82 -28.41 -7.89
C ASP A 42 -11.58 -29.77 -7.21
N ASP A 43 -10.38 -30.04 -6.68
CA ASP A 43 -10.07 -31.37 -6.12
C ASP A 43 -10.90 -31.70 -4.87
N TRP A 44 -11.21 -30.69 -4.04
CA TRP A 44 -12.07 -30.83 -2.85
C TRP A 44 -13.52 -30.40 -3.09
N ALA A 45 -13.87 -30.00 -4.32
CA ALA A 45 -15.22 -29.62 -4.75
C ALA A 45 -15.91 -28.53 -3.91
N PHE A 46 -15.15 -27.62 -3.29
CA PHE A 46 -15.74 -26.46 -2.60
C PHE A 46 -16.41 -25.48 -3.59
N GLY A 47 -15.93 -25.43 -4.84
CA GLY A 47 -16.50 -24.57 -5.88
C GLY A 47 -17.96 -24.88 -6.18
N ASP A 48 -18.31 -26.16 -6.24
CA ASP A 48 -19.67 -26.63 -6.58
C ASP A 48 -20.70 -26.34 -5.49
N ARG A 49 -20.26 -26.18 -4.24
CA ARG A 49 -21.15 -25.98 -3.08
C ARG A 49 -21.35 -24.53 -2.69
N LEU A 50 -20.32 -23.70 -2.83
CA LEU A 50 -20.30 -22.37 -2.21
C LEU A 50 -20.57 -21.23 -3.20
N GLY A 51 -20.55 -21.48 -4.51
CA GLY A 51 -20.74 -20.43 -5.51
C GLY A 51 -19.74 -19.28 -5.38
N VAL A 52 -18.57 -19.55 -4.78
CA VAL A 52 -17.52 -18.56 -4.52
C VAL A 52 -16.77 -18.22 -5.80
N GLY A 53 -16.46 -16.94 -5.97
CA GLY A 53 -15.59 -16.46 -7.04
C GLY A 53 -14.22 -17.16 -6.98
N ARG A 54 -13.58 -17.29 -8.14
CA ARG A 54 -12.27 -17.93 -8.27
C ARG A 54 -11.12 -16.97 -7.95
N GLY A 55 -11.37 -15.66 -7.87
CA GLY A 55 -10.33 -14.67 -7.61
C GLY A 55 -9.90 -14.57 -6.14
N LEU A 56 -8.84 -13.79 -5.94
CA LEU A 56 -8.47 -13.23 -4.64
C LEU A 56 -8.82 -11.75 -4.65
N THR A 57 -9.63 -11.33 -3.68
CA THR A 57 -9.94 -9.91 -3.45
C THR A 57 -9.41 -9.53 -2.08
N ALA A 58 -8.45 -8.61 -2.04
CA ALA A 58 -7.81 -8.17 -0.81
C ALA A 58 -8.01 -6.67 -0.56
N LEU A 59 -8.17 -6.29 0.70
CA LEU A 59 -8.22 -4.90 1.14
C LEU A 59 -7.00 -4.58 1.99
N PHE A 60 -6.19 -3.62 1.56
CA PHE A 60 -5.04 -3.09 2.31
C PHE A 60 -5.38 -1.70 2.85
N SER A 61 -5.47 -1.58 4.17
CA SER A 61 -5.75 -0.34 4.85
C SER A 61 -4.58 0.15 5.69
N GLY A 62 -4.58 1.44 6.02
CA GLY A 62 -3.66 2.00 7.01
C GLY A 62 -3.16 3.39 6.61
N PRO A 63 -2.41 4.08 7.47
CA PRO A 63 -1.85 5.40 7.16
C PRO A 63 -1.01 5.42 5.87
N PRO A 64 -0.81 6.59 5.25
CA PRO A 64 0.11 6.71 4.12
C PRO A 64 1.54 6.32 4.55
N GLY A 65 2.29 5.69 3.64
CA GLY A 65 3.69 5.33 3.90
C GLY A 65 3.91 4.06 4.74
N THR A 66 2.87 3.31 5.13
CA THR A 66 3.00 2.06 5.92
C THR A 66 3.27 0.80 5.08
N GLY A 67 3.46 0.93 3.77
CA GLY A 67 3.92 -0.18 2.92
C GLY A 67 2.84 -0.93 2.15
N LYS A 68 1.61 -0.41 2.04
CA LYS A 68 0.51 -1.05 1.26
C LYS A 68 0.91 -1.40 -0.20
N THR A 69 1.44 -0.42 -0.94
CA THR A 69 1.90 -0.62 -2.33
C THR A 69 3.08 -1.60 -2.39
N MET A 70 4.02 -1.50 -1.43
CA MET A 70 5.16 -2.41 -1.34
C MET A 70 4.70 -3.86 -1.07
N ALA A 71 3.74 -4.05 -0.17
CA ALA A 71 3.16 -5.36 0.11
C ALA A 71 2.43 -5.94 -1.10
N SER A 72 1.77 -5.09 -1.90
CA SER A 72 1.14 -5.50 -3.16
C SER A 72 2.18 -5.97 -4.18
N GLN A 73 3.31 -5.27 -4.30
CA GLN A 73 4.44 -5.67 -5.15
C GLN A 73 5.07 -6.98 -4.68
N VAL A 74 5.23 -7.18 -3.37
CA VAL A 74 5.74 -8.43 -2.79
C VAL A 74 4.78 -9.59 -3.08
N LEU A 75 3.47 -9.40 -2.86
CA LEU A 75 2.46 -10.42 -3.13
C LEU A 75 2.44 -10.82 -4.61
N ALA A 76 2.44 -9.84 -5.52
CA ALA A 76 2.49 -10.10 -6.95
C ALA A 76 3.76 -10.87 -7.35
N ARG A 77 4.92 -10.48 -6.80
CA ARG A 77 6.20 -11.18 -7.03
C ARG A 77 6.17 -12.63 -6.55
N GLU A 78 5.65 -12.89 -5.37
CA GLU A 78 5.55 -14.26 -4.82
C GLU A 78 4.59 -15.14 -5.63
N LEU A 79 3.56 -14.54 -6.21
CA LEU A 79 2.61 -15.22 -7.08
C LEU A 79 3.10 -15.34 -8.54
N GLY A 80 4.20 -14.68 -8.90
CA GLY A 80 4.71 -14.65 -10.27
C GLY A 80 3.81 -13.88 -11.23
N LEU A 81 3.05 -12.90 -10.74
CA LEU A 81 2.11 -12.09 -11.51
C LEU A 81 2.69 -10.72 -11.82
N ASP A 82 2.37 -10.19 -12.99
CA ASP A 82 2.51 -8.75 -13.24
C ASP A 82 1.55 -7.97 -12.34
N LEU A 83 1.95 -6.76 -11.95
CA LEU A 83 1.12 -5.87 -11.15
C LEU A 83 0.83 -4.58 -11.92
N PHE A 84 -0.45 -4.25 -12.06
CA PHE A 84 -0.89 -2.98 -12.61
C PHE A 84 -1.56 -2.13 -11.55
N ARG A 85 -1.07 -0.90 -11.39
CA ARG A 85 -1.68 0.11 -10.53
C ARG A 85 -2.69 0.91 -11.32
N VAL A 86 -3.86 1.05 -10.74
CA VAL A 86 -4.94 1.91 -11.20
C VAL A 86 -5.19 2.94 -10.12
N ASP A 87 -5.04 4.21 -10.48
CA ASP A 87 -5.43 5.30 -9.61
C ASP A 87 -6.93 5.56 -9.78
N LEU A 88 -7.71 5.24 -8.74
CA LEU A 88 -9.15 5.41 -8.78
C LEU A 88 -9.56 6.88 -8.82
N SER A 89 -8.76 7.79 -8.23
CA SER A 89 -9.05 9.23 -8.27
C SER A 89 -9.03 9.78 -9.71
N GLN A 90 -8.19 9.18 -10.58
CA GLN A 90 -8.07 9.56 -11.99
C GLN A 90 -9.06 8.80 -12.89
N THR A 91 -9.52 7.64 -12.45
CA THR A 91 -10.43 6.78 -13.20
C THR A 91 -11.90 7.18 -13.03
N VAL A 92 -12.25 7.72 -11.86
CA VAL A 92 -13.59 8.24 -11.55
C VAL A 92 -13.74 9.60 -12.23
N SER A 93 -14.51 9.62 -13.32
CA SER A 93 -14.74 10.85 -14.08
C SER A 93 -15.97 11.60 -13.53
N LYS A 94 -16.08 12.91 -13.84
CA LYS A 94 -17.31 13.68 -13.58
C LYS A 94 -18.48 13.28 -14.51
N TYR A 95 -18.23 12.43 -15.51
CA TYR A 95 -19.19 12.00 -16.52
C TYR A 95 -19.71 10.60 -16.22
N ILE A 96 -21.02 10.51 -15.96
CA ILE A 96 -21.74 9.28 -15.60
C ILE A 96 -21.58 8.24 -16.73
N GLY A 97 -21.16 7.02 -16.38
CA GLY A 97 -21.05 5.87 -17.30
C GLY A 97 -19.67 5.68 -17.97
N GLU A 98 -18.82 6.72 -18.04
CA GLU A 98 -17.43 6.56 -18.50
C GLU A 98 -16.58 5.80 -17.47
N THR A 99 -16.84 6.03 -16.18
CA THR A 99 -16.18 5.33 -15.07
C THR A 99 -16.39 3.82 -15.16
N GLU A 100 -17.64 3.36 -15.34
CA GLU A 100 -17.97 1.93 -15.47
C GLU A 100 -17.29 1.30 -16.68
N LYS A 101 -17.28 1.98 -17.83
CA LYS A 101 -16.62 1.50 -19.04
C LYS A 101 -15.10 1.37 -18.86
N ASN A 102 -14.49 2.32 -18.16
CA ASN A 102 -13.06 2.30 -17.87
C ASN A 102 -12.70 1.19 -16.89
N ILE A 103 -13.44 1.06 -15.78
CA ILE A 103 -13.29 -0.04 -14.83
C ILE A 103 -13.49 -1.38 -15.56
N GLY A 104 -14.55 -1.52 -16.34
CA GLY A 104 -14.83 -2.71 -17.15
C GLY A 104 -13.62 -3.12 -18.01
N ARG A 105 -13.08 -2.17 -18.79
CA ARG A 105 -11.91 -2.39 -19.65
C ARG A 105 -10.68 -2.84 -18.85
N ILE A 106 -10.40 -2.22 -17.71
CA ILE A 106 -9.26 -2.58 -16.84
C ILE A 106 -9.36 -4.05 -16.42
N PHE A 107 -10.53 -4.48 -15.93
CA PHE A 107 -10.74 -5.86 -15.51
C PHE A 107 -10.65 -6.85 -16.67
N ASP A 108 -11.15 -6.48 -17.86
CA ASP A 108 -11.07 -7.33 -19.06
C ASP A 108 -9.62 -7.50 -19.53
N GLU A 109 -8.84 -6.42 -19.54
CA GLU A 109 -7.41 -6.43 -19.88
C GLU A 109 -6.57 -7.21 -18.86
N ALA A 110 -6.87 -7.07 -17.57
CA ALA A 110 -6.22 -7.83 -16.51
C ALA A 110 -6.53 -9.32 -16.62
N ARG A 111 -7.80 -9.68 -16.89
CA ARG A 111 -8.19 -11.09 -17.13
C ARG A 111 -7.46 -11.67 -18.33
N ALA A 112 -7.36 -10.93 -19.44
CA ALA A 112 -6.67 -11.39 -20.64
C ALA A 112 -5.15 -11.58 -20.44
N SER A 113 -4.53 -10.77 -19.59
CA SER A 113 -3.09 -10.84 -19.29
C SER A 113 -2.73 -11.73 -18.10
N GLY A 114 -3.72 -12.12 -17.27
CA GLY A 114 -3.48 -12.84 -16.02
C GLY A 114 -2.79 -11.99 -14.94
N ALA A 115 -2.78 -10.67 -15.09
CA ALA A 115 -2.08 -9.77 -14.17
C ALA A 115 -2.90 -9.44 -12.93
N ALA A 116 -2.22 -9.14 -11.82
CA ALA A 116 -2.82 -8.61 -10.62
C ALA A 116 -3.13 -7.11 -10.79
N ILE A 117 -4.23 -6.66 -10.18
CA ILE A 117 -4.67 -5.26 -10.19
C ILE A 117 -4.52 -4.68 -8.78
N LEU A 118 -3.84 -3.54 -8.66
CA LEU A 118 -3.85 -2.70 -7.48
C LEU A 118 -4.68 -1.45 -7.77
N PHE A 119 -5.84 -1.35 -7.14
CA PHE A 119 -6.60 -0.11 -7.08
C PHE A 119 -6.09 0.72 -5.90
N ASP A 120 -5.35 1.79 -6.20
CA ASP A 120 -4.81 2.72 -5.21
C ASP A 120 -5.78 3.89 -4.97
N GLU A 121 -5.62 4.56 -3.83
CA GLU A 121 -6.48 5.67 -3.41
C GLU A 121 -7.97 5.33 -3.45
N ALA A 122 -8.34 4.12 -3.01
CA ALA A 122 -9.74 3.68 -3.03
C ALA A 122 -10.66 4.61 -2.20
N ASP A 123 -10.11 5.40 -1.28
CA ASP A 123 -10.80 6.49 -0.57
C ASP A 123 -11.56 7.46 -1.49
N ALA A 124 -11.08 7.65 -2.73
CA ALA A 124 -11.74 8.50 -3.72
C ALA A 124 -13.14 8.00 -4.10
N LEU A 125 -13.34 6.68 -4.09
CA LEU A 125 -14.64 6.06 -4.32
C LEU A 125 -15.58 6.24 -3.12
N PHE A 126 -15.03 6.34 -1.91
CA PHE A 126 -15.78 6.36 -0.65
C PHE A 126 -15.88 7.77 -0.03
N GLY A 127 -15.55 8.82 -0.81
CA GLY A 127 -15.42 10.20 -0.36
C GLY A 127 -16.54 10.68 0.57
N LYS A 128 -16.15 11.52 1.55
CA LYS A 128 -16.97 12.01 2.68
C LYS A 128 -18.45 12.09 2.33
N ARG A 129 -19.24 11.22 2.98
CA ARG A 129 -20.69 11.37 3.19
C ARG A 129 -20.92 12.68 3.95
N SER A 130 -20.85 13.82 3.27
CA SER A 130 -21.45 15.03 3.78
C SER A 130 -22.94 14.75 3.87
N GLU A 131 -23.55 15.07 5.02
CA GLU A 131 -24.96 14.89 5.35
C GLU A 131 -25.94 15.68 4.43
N VAL A 132 -25.54 16.01 3.21
CA VAL A 132 -26.34 16.69 2.21
C VAL A 132 -27.03 15.62 1.37
N LYS A 133 -28.34 15.50 1.57
CA LYS A 133 -29.29 14.66 0.84
C LYS A 133 -29.42 15.08 -0.64
N ASP A 134 -28.34 15.05 -1.40
CA ASP A 134 -28.34 15.42 -2.81
C ASP A 134 -28.21 14.21 -3.74
N ALA A 135 -28.67 14.39 -4.98
CA ALA A 135 -28.69 13.35 -6.02
C ALA A 135 -27.30 12.73 -6.31
N HIS A 136 -26.21 13.39 -5.92
CA HIS A 136 -24.84 12.89 -6.04
C HIS A 136 -24.54 11.62 -5.22
N ASP A 137 -25.16 11.44 -4.06
CA ASP A 137 -24.94 10.25 -3.21
C ASP A 137 -25.50 8.96 -3.85
N ARG A 138 -26.53 9.07 -4.70
CA ARG A 138 -27.09 7.91 -5.40
C ARG A 138 -26.17 7.42 -6.51
N TYR A 139 -25.44 8.30 -7.18
CA TYR A 139 -24.56 7.91 -8.30
C TYR A 139 -23.25 7.30 -7.84
N ALA A 140 -22.66 7.80 -6.74
CA ALA A 140 -21.49 7.18 -6.13
C ALA A 140 -21.79 5.72 -5.72
N ASN A 141 -22.97 5.46 -5.13
CA ASN A 141 -23.37 4.10 -4.77
C ASN A 141 -23.48 3.13 -5.97
N VAL A 142 -23.83 3.63 -7.16
CA VAL A 142 -23.92 2.82 -8.39
C VAL A 142 -22.53 2.46 -8.90
N GLU A 143 -21.61 3.42 -9.00
CA GLU A 143 -20.24 3.17 -9.48
C GLU A 143 -19.48 2.22 -8.55
N ILE A 144 -19.64 2.41 -7.24
CA ILE A 144 -19.03 1.53 -6.25
C ILE A 144 -19.66 0.12 -6.32
N GLY A 145 -20.99 0.03 -6.46
CA GLY A 145 -21.68 -1.25 -6.65
C GLY A 145 -21.18 -2.00 -7.89
N TYR A 146 -20.95 -1.28 -8.99
CA TYR A 146 -20.36 -1.84 -10.21
C TYR A 146 -18.94 -2.35 -9.96
N LEU A 147 -18.08 -1.57 -9.28
CA LEU A 147 -16.73 -2.03 -8.93
C LEU A 147 -16.78 -3.32 -8.10
N LEU A 148 -17.61 -3.36 -7.06
CA LEU A 148 -17.79 -4.56 -6.24
C LEU A 148 -18.22 -5.77 -7.06
N GLN A 149 -19.19 -5.60 -7.96
CA GLN A 149 -19.63 -6.67 -8.83
C GLN A 149 -18.48 -7.17 -9.73
N ARG A 150 -17.65 -6.26 -10.25
CA ARG A 150 -16.47 -6.62 -11.05
C ARG A 150 -15.40 -7.32 -10.22
N LEU A 151 -15.21 -6.92 -8.96
CA LEU A 151 -14.30 -7.59 -8.03
C LEU A 151 -14.73 -9.05 -7.76
N GLU A 152 -16.02 -9.27 -7.50
CA GLU A 152 -16.56 -10.62 -7.25
C GLU A 152 -16.50 -11.52 -8.48
N ALA A 153 -16.69 -10.95 -9.67
CA ALA A 153 -16.70 -11.68 -10.94
C ALA A 153 -15.30 -11.87 -11.55
N HIS A 154 -14.25 -11.32 -10.95
CA HIS A 154 -12.89 -11.44 -11.46
C HIS A 154 -12.21 -12.68 -10.88
N ASP A 155 -11.63 -13.52 -11.76
CA ASP A 155 -10.99 -14.77 -11.35
C ASP A 155 -9.50 -14.61 -11.00
N GLY A 156 -8.96 -13.40 -11.10
CA GLY A 156 -7.57 -13.05 -10.80
C GLY A 156 -7.38 -12.42 -9.42
N VAL A 157 -6.24 -11.75 -9.24
CA VAL A 157 -5.87 -11.09 -7.98
C VAL A 157 -6.17 -9.60 -8.06
N VAL A 158 -6.99 -9.11 -7.12
CA VAL A 158 -7.32 -7.69 -7.01
C VAL A 158 -7.08 -7.21 -5.59
N ILE A 159 -6.36 -6.10 -5.48
CA ILE A 159 -5.99 -5.46 -4.23
C ILE A 159 -6.55 -4.05 -4.23
N LEU A 160 -7.32 -3.68 -3.21
CA LEU A 160 -7.75 -2.32 -2.97
C LEU A 160 -6.92 -1.71 -1.85
N ALA A 161 -6.29 -0.57 -2.08
CA ALA A 161 -5.54 0.17 -1.08
C ALA A 161 -6.28 1.45 -0.66
N THR A 162 -6.44 1.64 0.66
CA THR A 162 -7.20 2.75 1.26
C THR A 162 -6.46 3.30 2.49
N ASN A 163 -6.59 4.59 2.77
CA ASN A 163 -6.15 5.16 4.04
C ASN A 163 -7.33 5.32 5.03
N ARG A 164 -8.57 5.08 4.59
CA ARG A 164 -9.80 5.30 5.35
C ARG A 164 -10.72 4.06 5.40
N ALA A 165 -10.19 2.95 5.90
CA ALA A 165 -10.97 1.71 6.07
C ALA A 165 -12.25 1.90 6.89
N ARG A 166 -12.26 2.86 7.84
CA ARG A 166 -13.42 3.15 8.70
C ARG A 166 -14.61 3.72 7.95
N ASP A 167 -14.39 4.26 6.75
CA ASP A 167 -15.45 4.83 5.91
C ASP A 167 -16.14 3.74 5.06
N LEU A 168 -15.59 2.52 5.04
CA LEU A 168 -16.18 1.35 4.38
C LEU A 168 -17.32 0.79 5.22
N ASP A 169 -18.46 0.52 4.59
CA ASP A 169 -19.56 -0.13 5.28
C ASP A 169 -19.33 -1.65 5.43
N GLU A 170 -20.11 -2.28 6.30
CA GLU A 170 -19.98 -3.70 6.61
C GLU A 170 -20.30 -4.63 5.42
N ALA A 171 -21.17 -4.20 4.51
CA ALA A 171 -21.51 -4.98 3.31
C ALA A 171 -20.33 -5.05 2.35
N PHE A 172 -19.48 -4.02 2.30
CA PHE A 172 -18.24 -4.02 1.51
C PHE A 172 -17.21 -4.98 2.07
N VAL A 173 -16.97 -4.88 3.38
CA VAL A 173 -15.98 -5.66 4.10
C VAL A 173 -16.18 -7.16 3.89
N ARG A 174 -17.43 -7.65 3.89
CA ARG A 174 -17.77 -9.06 3.71
C ARG A 174 -17.40 -9.66 2.34
N ARG A 175 -17.02 -8.84 1.35
CA ARG A 175 -16.67 -9.26 -0.01
C ARG A 175 -15.16 -9.47 -0.21
N PHE A 176 -14.35 -9.09 0.78
CA PHE A 176 -12.91 -9.30 0.75
C PHE A 176 -12.55 -10.63 1.40
N HIS A 177 -11.69 -11.38 0.72
CA HIS A 177 -11.17 -12.65 1.21
C HIS A 177 -10.07 -12.41 2.26
N VAL A 178 -9.26 -11.38 2.07
CA VAL A 178 -8.16 -11.00 2.96
C VAL A 178 -8.24 -9.50 3.24
N MET A 179 -8.15 -9.14 4.52
CA MET A 179 -8.11 -7.74 4.94
C MET A 179 -6.90 -7.51 5.83
N ILE A 180 -6.07 -6.54 5.44
CA ILE A 180 -4.81 -6.26 6.11
C ILE A 180 -4.78 -4.79 6.49
N ASP A 181 -4.72 -4.54 7.81
CA ASP A 181 -4.50 -3.20 8.35
C ASP A 181 -3.02 -3.01 8.67
N PHE A 182 -2.39 -2.05 7.99
CA PHE A 182 -0.98 -1.71 8.09
C PHE A 182 -0.81 -0.55 9.09
N PRO A 183 -0.39 -0.82 10.34
CA PRO A 183 -0.18 0.20 11.34
C PRO A 183 1.10 0.99 11.06
N LEU A 184 1.30 2.08 11.80
CA LEU A 184 2.63 2.69 11.90
C LEU A 184 3.61 1.69 12.55
N PRO A 185 4.85 1.59 12.06
CA PRO A 185 5.85 0.70 12.63
C PRO A 185 6.22 1.13 14.06
N ASN A 186 6.43 0.17 14.96
CA ASN A 186 6.99 0.42 16.28
C ASN A 186 8.50 0.72 16.19
N ALA A 187 9.15 1.07 17.31
CA ALA A 187 10.58 1.41 17.31
C ALA A 187 11.48 0.30 16.76
N ALA A 188 11.22 -0.97 17.10
CA ALA A 188 12.00 -2.10 16.61
C ALA A 188 11.81 -2.31 15.09
N ASP A 189 10.58 -2.18 14.60
CA ASP A 189 10.29 -2.23 13.16
C ASP A 189 10.91 -1.04 12.42
N ARG A 190 10.87 0.16 12.99
CA ARG A 190 11.54 1.35 12.42
C ARG A 190 13.05 1.17 12.31
N LEU A 191 13.70 0.58 13.33
CA LEU A 191 15.13 0.28 13.28
C LEU A 191 15.44 -0.68 12.12
N ARG A 192 14.66 -1.75 11.97
CA ARG A 192 14.84 -2.71 10.86
C ARG A 192 14.62 -2.05 9.48
N ILE A 193 13.64 -1.15 9.38
CA ILE A 193 13.41 -0.37 8.16
C ILE A 193 14.63 0.51 7.87
N TRP A 194 15.14 1.24 8.87
CA TRP A 194 16.33 2.08 8.78
C TRP A 194 17.55 1.31 8.29
N GLU A 195 17.82 0.14 8.87
CA GLU A 195 18.94 -0.73 8.49
C GLU A 195 18.83 -1.16 7.02
N GLY A 196 17.61 -1.41 6.53
CA GLY A 196 17.33 -1.79 5.15
C GLY A 196 17.34 -0.63 4.13
N MET A 197 17.46 0.63 4.55
CA MET A 197 17.41 1.78 3.63
C MET A 197 18.73 2.03 2.89
N PHE A 198 19.87 1.65 3.47
CA PHE A 198 21.17 1.99 2.93
C PHE A 198 21.76 0.81 2.14
N PRO A 199 22.13 1.02 0.86
CA PRO A 199 22.92 0.04 0.10
C PRO A 199 24.23 -0.29 0.82
N ALA A 200 24.78 -1.49 0.57
CA ALA A 200 26.06 -1.91 1.14
C ALA A 200 27.22 -0.97 0.78
N ASP A 201 27.18 -0.38 -0.43
CA ASP A 201 28.21 0.54 -0.92
C ASP A 201 27.99 2.00 -0.50
N ALA A 202 26.93 2.31 0.26
CA ALA A 202 26.67 3.67 0.70
C ALA A 202 27.76 4.10 1.70
N ALA A 203 28.49 5.16 1.36
CA ALA A 203 29.50 5.76 2.25
C ALA A 203 28.81 6.29 3.52
N ARG A 204 28.94 5.56 4.62
CA ARG A 204 28.39 5.89 5.93
C ARG A 204 29.52 6.09 6.91
N ASP A 205 29.37 7.11 7.75
CA ASP A 205 30.27 7.36 8.86
C ASP A 205 30.05 6.30 9.96
N GLU A 206 31.09 6.05 10.77
CA GLU A 206 31.02 5.14 11.92
C GLU A 206 30.11 5.70 13.02
N ASP A 207 29.88 7.02 13.02
CA ASP A 207 29.01 7.71 13.98
C ASP A 207 27.50 7.41 13.80
N VAL A 208 27.11 6.72 12.74
CA VAL A 208 25.69 6.50 12.39
C VAL A 208 25.04 5.47 13.30
N ASP A 209 24.31 5.98 14.29
CA ASP A 209 23.45 5.22 15.18
C ASP A 209 21.97 5.40 14.82
N LEU A 210 21.44 4.43 14.07
CA LEU A 210 20.06 4.43 13.60
C LEU A 210 19.04 4.20 14.74
N ALA A 211 19.46 3.61 15.87
CA ALA A 211 18.58 3.39 17.01
C ALA A 211 18.13 4.74 17.63
N GLN A 212 18.99 5.76 17.60
CA GLN A 212 18.66 7.12 18.06
C GLN A 212 17.55 7.78 17.24
N LEU A 213 17.29 7.32 16.02
CA LEU A 213 16.21 7.84 15.17
C LEU A 213 14.95 6.97 15.26
N ALA A 214 15.11 5.70 15.58
CA ALA A 214 14.04 4.72 15.59
C ALA A 214 13.10 4.91 16.78
N GLU A 215 13.58 5.29 17.95
CA GLU A 215 12.74 5.40 19.15
C GLU A 215 11.95 6.73 19.25
N PRO A 216 12.59 7.92 19.21
CA PRO A 216 11.92 9.17 19.54
C PRO A 216 11.06 9.75 18.40
N VAL A 217 11.24 9.26 17.17
CA VAL A 217 10.54 9.78 15.98
C VAL A 217 9.60 8.74 15.40
N GLU A 218 8.29 8.99 15.51
CA GLU A 218 7.26 8.15 14.89
C GLU A 218 7.15 8.42 13.39
N LEU A 219 8.03 7.79 12.60
CA LEU A 219 8.01 7.82 11.14
C LEU A 219 7.38 6.55 10.56
N SER A 220 6.59 6.71 9.50
CA SER A 220 6.20 5.63 8.59
C SER A 220 7.40 5.14 7.77
N GLY A 221 7.30 3.96 7.17
CA GLY A 221 8.37 3.44 6.29
C GLY A 221 8.65 4.34 5.08
N GLY A 222 7.61 4.99 4.54
CA GLY A 222 7.74 5.99 3.47
C GLY A 222 8.50 7.24 3.92
N GLU A 223 8.22 7.75 5.12
CA GLU A 223 8.97 8.88 5.68
C GLU A 223 10.43 8.50 5.96
N ILE A 224 10.69 7.30 6.52
CA ILE A 224 12.06 6.81 6.73
C ILE A 224 12.84 6.77 5.41
N LYS A 225 12.23 6.25 4.33
CA LYS A 225 12.83 6.24 2.99
C LYS A 225 13.15 7.66 2.50
N ASN A 226 12.23 8.60 2.67
CA ASN A 226 12.44 10.00 2.26
C ASN A 226 13.61 10.63 3.03
N VAL A 227 13.66 10.40 4.35
CA VAL A 227 14.73 10.92 5.20
C VAL A 227 16.08 10.31 4.84
N ALA A 228 16.17 8.99 4.67
CA ALA A 228 17.41 8.31 4.29
C ALA A 228 17.96 8.86 2.96
N LEU A 229 17.09 9.02 1.96
CA LEU A 229 17.46 9.58 0.67
C LEU A 229 17.90 11.05 0.79
N ALA A 230 17.17 11.87 1.52
CA ALA A 230 17.52 13.28 1.74
C ALA A 230 18.86 13.42 2.48
N ALA A 231 19.13 12.58 3.48
CA ALA A 231 20.40 12.55 4.19
C ALA A 231 21.56 12.19 3.25
N ALA A 232 21.36 11.21 2.35
CA ALA A 232 22.36 10.85 1.34
C ALA A 232 22.67 12.02 0.39
N TYR A 233 21.66 12.75 -0.07
CA TYR A 233 21.86 13.94 -0.89
C TYR A 233 22.56 15.09 -0.15
N LEU A 234 22.25 15.29 1.14
CA LEU A 234 22.94 16.28 1.97
C LEU A 234 24.43 15.93 2.12
N ALA A 235 24.74 14.68 2.44
CA ALA A 235 26.11 14.19 2.57
C ALA A 235 26.91 14.33 1.26
N ALA A 236 26.29 13.95 0.13
CA ALA A 236 26.90 14.07 -1.19
C ALA A 236 27.17 15.54 -1.58
N ALA A 237 26.28 16.46 -1.24
CA ALA A 237 26.48 17.90 -1.48
C ALA A 237 27.64 18.47 -0.65
N GLU A 238 27.90 17.92 0.53
CA GLU A 238 29.05 18.26 1.38
C GLU A 238 30.34 17.52 0.99
N GLY A 239 30.26 16.54 0.08
CA GLY A 239 31.40 15.69 -0.29
C GLY A 239 31.89 14.80 0.86
N THR A 240 31.00 14.43 1.78
CA THR A 240 31.33 13.62 2.97
C THR A 240 30.47 12.35 3.05
N PRO A 241 30.89 11.33 3.82
CA PRO A 241 30.03 10.20 4.15
C PRO A 241 28.75 10.63 4.88
N ILE A 242 27.71 9.79 4.78
CA ILE A 242 26.46 9.97 5.51
C ILE A 242 26.74 9.82 7.00
N ALA A 243 26.82 10.95 7.70
CA ALA A 243 26.89 11.05 9.15
C ALA A 243 25.54 11.37 9.82
N MET A 244 25.47 11.23 11.15
CA MET A 244 24.26 11.50 11.95
C MET A 244 23.68 12.91 11.75
N ARG A 245 24.53 13.93 11.57
CA ARG A 245 24.07 15.31 11.32
C ARG A 245 23.17 15.44 10.09
N HIS A 246 23.43 14.66 9.03
CA HIS A 246 22.63 14.69 7.81
C HIS A 246 21.27 14.02 8.05
N LEU A 247 21.25 12.93 8.80
CA LEU A 247 20.02 12.22 9.15
C LEU A 247 19.13 13.08 10.05
N ARG A 248 19.68 13.67 11.12
CA ARG A 248 18.92 14.57 12.00
C ARG A 248 18.34 15.76 11.23
N ARG A 249 19.14 16.38 10.36
CA ARG A 249 18.67 17.47 9.47
C ARG A 249 17.57 17.02 8.52
N ALA A 250 17.69 15.83 7.93
CA ALA A 250 16.68 15.27 7.05
C ALA A 250 15.38 14.93 7.80
N VAL A 251 15.46 14.40 9.03
CA VAL A 251 14.31 14.15 9.91
C VAL A 251 13.56 15.45 10.18
N MET A 252 14.26 16.50 10.60
CA MET A 252 13.64 17.80 10.87
C MET A 252 12.89 18.34 9.65
N ARG A 253 13.49 18.22 8.46
CA ARG A 253 12.86 18.65 7.20
C ARG A 253 11.59 17.85 6.88
N GLU A 254 11.61 16.53 7.06
CA GLU A 254 10.44 15.68 6.78
C GLU A 254 9.29 15.97 7.77
N LEU A 255 9.61 16.17 9.05
CA LEU A 255 8.62 16.51 10.07
C LEU A 255 7.99 17.89 9.82
N GLN A 256 8.80 18.89 9.45
CA GLN A 256 8.31 20.23 9.08
C GLN A 256 7.43 20.19 7.82
N LYS A 257 7.84 19.43 6.80
CA LYS A 257 7.07 19.24 5.57
C LYS A 257 5.68 18.65 5.85
N ASN A 258 5.60 17.74 6.82
CA ASN A 258 4.33 17.10 7.23
C ASN A 258 3.57 17.93 8.28
N GLY A 259 3.98 19.17 8.57
CA GLY A 259 3.31 20.08 9.50
C GLY A 259 3.37 19.64 10.97
N ARG A 260 4.29 18.75 11.34
CA ARG A 260 4.40 18.24 12.71
C ARG A 260 5.20 19.24 13.56
N VAL A 261 4.59 19.69 14.67
CA VAL A 261 5.26 20.55 15.64
C VAL A 261 6.23 19.70 16.47
N LEU A 262 7.51 20.04 16.42
CA LEU A 262 8.54 19.38 17.22
C LEU A 262 8.42 19.83 18.68
N GLY A 263 8.27 18.88 19.60
CA GLY A 263 8.42 19.17 21.03
C GLY A 263 9.83 19.65 21.35
N GLY A 264 9.98 20.52 22.35
CA GLY A 264 11.28 21.12 22.69
C GLY A 264 12.36 20.11 23.11
N GLU A 265 11.97 18.94 23.60
CA GLU A 265 12.90 17.84 23.91
C GLU A 265 13.41 17.14 22.66
N LEU A 266 12.51 16.75 21.76
CA LEU A 266 12.84 16.14 20.47
C LEU A 266 13.68 17.08 19.59
N LEU A 267 13.37 18.38 19.60
CA LEU A 267 14.15 19.38 18.87
C LEU A 267 15.61 19.43 19.39
N ARG A 268 15.81 19.45 20.71
CA ARG A 268 17.14 19.43 21.33
C ARG A 268 17.91 18.12 21.08
N GLU A 269 17.22 17.01 20.88
CA GLU A 269 17.85 15.74 20.48
C GLU A 269 18.31 15.74 19.02
N LEU A 270 17.52 16.35 18.13
CA LEU A 270 17.84 16.47 16.71
C LEU A 270 18.84 17.59 16.39
N GLU A 271 19.00 18.58 17.27
CA GLU A 271 19.98 19.67 17.13
C GLU A 271 21.36 19.37 17.75
N ARG A 272 21.46 18.33 18.58
CA ARG A 272 22.75 17.79 19.05
C ARG A 272 23.52 17.15 17.90
#